data_AF-A0A414JBB6-F1
#
_entry.id   AF-A0A414JBB6-F1
#
_cell.length_a   1.000
_cell.length_b   1.000
_cell.length_c   1.000
_cell.angle_alpha   90.00
_cell.angle_beta   90.00
_cell.angle_gamma   90.00
#
_symmetry.space_group_name_H-M   'P 1'
#
loop_
_entity.id
_entity.type
_entity.pdbx_description
1 polymer ?
#
loop_
_entity_poly.entity_id
_entity_poly.type
_entity_poly.pdbx_seq_one_letter_code
_entity_poly.pdbx_strand_id
1 'polypeptide(L)'
;MNYTQLYESRITKELDKKEVSLWKDFYNNILPERVEQFKKVYRGKPQKLQKAIEKLEQDAAASYREEIDEQLTTICDGLRTQAYFDALKQLDSLSEGVPDKADHPQPLASEIIAEQAAEIEKLKAELQDKQENLDICAGLADRYMYRQRIVECTLKLKDEKLLKCAYTYMKKLTEGEE
;
A
#
# COMPACT_ATOMS: atom_id res chain seq x y z
N MET A 1 8.82 -23.57 -17.24
CA MET A 1 8.53 -22.20 -16.74
C MET A 1 7.63 -21.58 -17.79
N ASN A 2 6.37 -21.30 -17.48
CA ASN A 2 5.42 -20.73 -18.44
C ASN A 2 5.69 -19.22 -18.66
N TYR A 3 5.07 -18.65 -19.69
CA TYR A 3 5.27 -17.25 -20.08
C TYR A 3 4.98 -16.29 -18.90
N THR A 4 3.90 -16.55 -18.17
CA THR A 4 3.49 -15.80 -16.98
C THR A 4 4.55 -15.82 -15.87
N GLN A 5 5.11 -16.99 -15.51
CA GLN A 5 6.17 -17.09 -14.50
C GLN A 5 7.45 -16.33 -14.89
N LEU A 6 7.81 -16.36 -16.17
CA LEU A 6 8.99 -15.64 -16.67
C LEU A 6 8.78 -14.13 -16.61
N TYR A 7 7.57 -13.69 -16.97
CA TYR A 7 7.20 -12.29 -16.94
C TYR A 7 7.12 -11.73 -15.51
N GLU A 8 6.38 -12.39 -14.61
CA GLU A 8 6.26 -11.99 -13.21
C GLU A 8 7.62 -11.93 -12.52
N SER A 9 8.50 -12.93 -12.75
CA SER A 9 9.85 -12.93 -12.19
C SER A 9 10.68 -11.72 -12.65
N ARG A 10 10.47 -11.26 -13.89
CA ARG A 10 11.14 -10.07 -14.42
C ARG A 10 10.61 -8.79 -13.76
N ILE A 11 9.29 -8.67 -13.58
CA ILE A 11 8.70 -7.53 -12.86
C ILE A 11 9.28 -7.44 -11.45
N THR A 12 9.19 -8.53 -10.69
CA THR A 12 9.65 -8.55 -9.28
C THR A 12 11.10 -8.11 -9.18
N LYS A 13 11.98 -8.62 -10.04
CA LYS A 13 13.40 -8.22 -10.06
C LYS A 13 13.61 -6.73 -10.34
N GLU A 14 12.82 -6.14 -11.24
CA GLU A 14 12.94 -4.71 -11.54
C GLU A 14 12.37 -3.85 -10.42
N LEU A 15 11.26 -4.27 -9.80
CA LEU A 15 10.70 -3.61 -8.62
C LEU A 15 11.67 -3.64 -7.43
N ASP A 16 12.25 -4.80 -7.11
CA ASP A 16 13.21 -4.94 -6.00
C ASP A 16 14.43 -4.02 -6.19
N LYS A 17 14.98 -3.96 -7.41
CA LYS A 17 16.09 -3.06 -7.75
C LYS A 17 15.70 -1.60 -7.55
N LYS A 18 14.50 -1.23 -7.98
CA LYS A 18 14.01 0.14 -7.87
C LYS A 18 13.77 0.52 -6.42
N GLU A 19 13.14 -0.35 -5.63
CA GLU A 19 12.89 -0.12 -4.19
C GLU A 19 14.22 0.12 -3.46
N VAL A 20 15.21 -0.75 -3.68
CA VAL A 20 16.55 -0.58 -3.09
C VAL A 20 17.20 0.73 -3.49
N SER A 21 17.04 1.14 -4.76
CA SER A 21 17.57 2.42 -5.25
C SER A 21 16.91 3.62 -4.57
N LEU A 22 15.60 3.59 -4.39
CA LEU A 22 14.85 4.68 -3.75
C LEU A 22 15.20 4.81 -2.27
N TRP A 23 15.28 3.69 -1.53
CA TRP A 23 15.74 3.72 -0.15
C TRP A 23 17.18 4.23 -0.02
N LYS A 24 18.07 3.85 -0.94
CA LYS A 24 19.44 4.39 -0.95
C LYS A 24 19.45 5.90 -1.15
N ASP A 25 18.64 6.42 -2.06
CA ASP A 25 18.53 7.86 -2.28
C ASP A 25 17.99 8.58 -1.03
N PHE A 26 16.96 8.03 -0.39
CA PHE A 26 16.40 8.55 0.85
C PHE A 26 17.45 8.68 1.96
N TYR A 27 18.15 7.60 2.28
CA TYR A 27 19.10 7.59 3.39
C TYR A 27 20.38 8.38 3.11
N ASN A 28 20.79 8.49 1.85
CA ASN A 28 22.04 9.18 1.50
C ASN A 28 21.85 10.67 1.21
N ASN A 29 20.70 11.08 0.69
CA ASN A 29 20.48 12.44 0.20
C ASN A 29 19.36 13.16 0.95
N ILE A 30 18.17 12.56 1.02
CA ILE A 30 16.97 13.23 1.54
C ILE A 30 16.98 13.36 3.06
N LEU A 31 17.24 12.26 3.77
CA LEU A 31 17.19 12.22 5.22
C LEU A 31 18.26 13.12 5.87
N PRO A 32 19.53 13.10 5.44
CA PRO A 32 20.55 14.00 6.00
C PRO A 32 20.20 15.47 5.84
N GLU A 33 19.66 15.87 4.67
CA GLU A 33 19.25 17.25 4.43
C GLU A 33 18.12 17.68 5.38
N ARG A 34 17.08 16.83 5.53
CA ARG A 34 15.98 17.09 6.47
C ARG A 34 16.45 17.20 7.92
N VAL A 35 17.37 16.33 8.34
CA VAL A 35 17.95 16.37 9.70
C VAL A 35 18.75 17.66 9.91
N GLU A 36 19.53 18.11 8.91
CA GLU A 36 20.28 19.36 9.00
C GLU A 36 19.35 20.58 9.09
N GLN A 37 18.33 20.63 8.25
CA GLN A 37 17.30 21.68 8.29
C GLN A 37 16.58 21.70 9.65
N PHE A 38 16.21 20.53 10.18
CA PHE A 38 15.58 20.42 11.49
C PHE A 38 16.48 20.96 12.62
N LYS A 39 17.78 20.61 12.61
CA LYS A 39 18.74 21.10 13.61
C LYS A 39 18.84 22.63 13.61
N LYS A 40 18.76 23.28 12.44
CA LYS A 40 18.83 24.75 12.32
C LYS A 40 17.64 25.46 12.98
N VAL A 41 16.44 24.86 12.92
CA VAL A 41 15.20 25.47 13.43
C VAL A 41 14.80 24.96 14.82
N TYR A 42 15.51 23.98 15.37
CA TYR A 42 15.19 23.39 16.67
C TYR A 42 15.32 24.41 17.81
N ARG A 43 14.21 24.63 18.54
CA ARG A 43 14.13 25.51 19.72
C ARG A 43 13.96 24.76 21.05
N GLY A 44 14.00 23.42 21.02
CA GLY A 44 13.82 22.59 22.20
C GLY A 44 15.06 22.49 23.08
N LYS A 45 14.98 21.68 24.14
CA LYS A 45 16.12 21.41 25.02
C LYS A 45 17.19 20.60 24.30
N PRO A 46 18.49 20.99 24.34
CA PRO A 46 19.56 20.24 23.68
C PRO A 46 19.61 18.76 24.05
N GLN A 47 19.29 18.41 25.32
CA GLN A 47 19.26 17.00 25.77
C GLN A 47 18.16 16.17 25.09
N LYS A 48 17.14 16.81 24.49
CA LYS A 48 16.05 16.16 23.78
C LYS A 48 16.23 16.19 22.26
N LEU A 49 17.30 16.80 21.75
CA LEU A 49 17.52 16.96 20.30
C LEU A 49 17.61 15.60 19.61
N GLN A 50 18.38 14.66 20.17
CA GLN A 50 18.55 13.34 19.57
C GLN A 50 17.23 12.58 19.44
N LYS A 51 16.43 12.54 20.51
CA LYS A 51 15.10 11.92 20.50
C LYS A 51 14.13 12.60 19.51
N ALA A 52 14.28 13.91 19.30
CA ALA A 52 13.48 14.64 18.33
C ALA A 52 13.91 14.34 16.88
N ILE A 53 15.21 14.14 16.64
CA ILE A 53 15.76 13.69 15.36
C ILE A 53 15.27 12.27 15.06
N GLU A 54 15.37 11.33 15.99
CA GLU A 54 14.89 9.96 15.82
C GLU A 54 13.41 9.91 15.43
N LYS A 55 12.58 10.74 16.07
CA LYS A 55 11.17 10.85 15.71
C LYS A 55 10.99 11.41 14.28
N LEU A 56 11.74 12.45 13.92
CA LEU A 56 11.71 13.00 12.57
C LEU A 56 12.16 11.98 11.52
N GLU A 57 13.17 11.16 11.82
CA GLU A 57 13.64 10.10 10.93
C GLU A 57 12.56 9.05 10.70
N GLN A 58 11.87 8.63 11.76
CA GLN A 58 10.74 7.69 11.67
C GLN A 58 9.58 8.27 10.85
N ASP A 59 9.17 9.50 11.15
CA ASP A 59 8.07 10.18 10.45
C ASP A 59 8.43 10.39 8.96
N ALA A 60 9.68 10.76 8.67
CA ALA A 60 10.17 10.93 7.31
C ALA A 60 10.24 9.60 6.53
N ALA A 61 10.70 8.52 7.17
CA ALA A 61 10.74 7.21 6.54
C ALA A 61 9.35 6.64 6.27
N ALA A 62 8.39 6.88 7.16
CA ALA A 62 6.99 6.49 6.95
C ALA A 62 6.39 7.24 5.76
N SER A 63 6.54 8.56 5.70
CA SER A 63 6.07 9.38 4.58
C SER A 63 6.75 9.00 3.26
N TYR A 64 8.05 8.71 3.26
CA TYR A 64 8.76 8.33 2.04
C TYR A 64 8.41 6.93 1.55
N ARG A 65 8.01 6.01 2.44
CA ARG A 65 7.52 4.69 2.07
C ARG A 65 6.27 4.79 1.19
N GLU A 66 5.34 5.68 1.51
CA GLU A 66 4.13 5.91 0.69
C GLU A 66 4.51 6.37 -0.74
N GLU A 67 5.51 7.26 -0.86
CA GLU A 67 6.02 7.71 -2.16
C GLU A 67 6.70 6.57 -2.94
N ILE A 68 7.45 5.70 -2.25
CA ILE A 68 8.02 4.49 -2.85
C ILE A 68 6.91 3.58 -3.38
N ASP A 69 5.89 3.31 -2.58
CA ASP A 69 4.79 2.41 -2.95
C ASP A 69 4.02 2.93 -4.18
N GLU A 70 3.78 4.23 -4.27
CA GLU A 70 3.16 4.88 -5.44
C GLU A 70 4.03 4.73 -6.70
N GLN A 71 5.34 4.98 -6.59
CA GLN A 71 6.28 4.83 -7.70
C GLN A 71 6.40 3.37 -8.17
N LEU A 72 6.47 2.43 -7.24
CA LEU A 72 6.55 1.00 -7.56
C LEU A 72 5.26 0.52 -8.22
N THR A 73 4.09 0.98 -7.77
CA THR A 73 2.80 0.68 -8.40
C THR A 73 2.78 1.14 -9.85
N THR A 74 3.16 2.40 -10.09
CA THR A 74 3.23 2.98 -11.44
C THR A 74 4.16 2.19 -12.36
N ILE A 75 5.33 1.79 -11.85
CA ILE A 75 6.31 0.99 -12.61
C ILE A 75 5.76 -0.41 -12.90
N CYS A 76 5.13 -1.04 -11.91
CA CYS A 76 4.52 -2.37 -12.06
C CYS A 76 3.47 -2.36 -13.19
N ASP A 77 2.58 -1.37 -13.20
CA ASP A 77 1.54 -1.23 -14.21
C ASP A 77 2.12 -0.96 -15.61
N GLY A 78 3.16 -0.13 -15.69
CA GLY A 78 3.90 0.12 -16.93
C GLY A 78 4.55 -1.16 -17.49
N LEU A 79 5.22 -1.94 -16.63
CA LEU A 79 5.81 -3.21 -17.02
C LEU A 79 4.74 -4.20 -17.49
N ARG A 80 3.59 -4.28 -16.80
CA ARG A 80 2.45 -5.17 -17.17
C ARG A 80 1.90 -4.83 -18.54
N THR A 81 1.72 -3.55 -18.78
CA THR A 81 1.28 -3.04 -20.07
C THR A 81 2.26 -3.42 -21.17
N GLN A 82 3.56 -3.22 -20.94
CA GLN A 82 4.60 -3.55 -21.92
C GLN A 82 4.61 -5.05 -22.26
N ALA A 83 4.50 -5.91 -21.25
CA ALA A 83 4.52 -7.35 -21.45
C ALA A 83 3.33 -7.90 -22.23
N TYR A 84 2.17 -7.27 -22.02
CA TYR A 84 0.98 -7.56 -22.80
C TYR A 84 1.20 -7.22 -24.27
N PHE A 85 1.76 -6.04 -24.58
CA PHE A 85 2.08 -5.66 -25.96
C PHE A 85 3.16 -6.54 -26.58
N ASP A 86 4.18 -6.94 -25.82
CA ASP A 86 5.20 -7.89 -26.28
C ASP A 86 4.59 -9.26 -26.61
N ALA A 87 3.62 -9.73 -25.81
CA ALA A 87 2.90 -10.98 -26.07
C ALA A 87 2.06 -10.90 -27.35
N LEU A 88 1.32 -9.80 -27.54
CA LEU A 88 0.53 -9.57 -28.75
C LEU A 88 1.40 -9.57 -30.01
N LYS A 89 2.54 -8.86 -29.97
CA LYS A 89 3.48 -8.82 -31.10
C LYS A 89 4.05 -10.19 -31.44
N GLN A 90 4.33 -11.02 -30.42
CA GLN A 90 4.75 -12.41 -30.65
C GLN A 90 3.64 -13.24 -31.30
N LEU A 91 2.39 -13.07 -30.86
CA LEU A 91 1.23 -13.76 -31.44
C LEU A 91 1.02 -13.37 -32.92
N ASP A 92 1.06 -12.08 -33.24
CA ASP A 92 0.94 -11.56 -34.60
C ASP A 92 2.04 -12.15 -35.51
N SER A 93 3.29 -12.18 -35.01
CA SER A 93 4.44 -12.76 -35.73
C SER A 93 4.29 -14.26 -35.97
N LEU A 94 3.56 -14.98 -35.10
CA LEU A 94 3.26 -16.40 -35.25
C LEU A 94 2.06 -16.65 -36.18
N SER A 95 1.26 -15.62 -36.47
CA SER A 95 0.11 -15.68 -37.39
C SER A 95 0.51 -15.37 -38.84
N GLU A 96 1.54 -14.55 -39.07
CA GLU A 96 2.09 -14.25 -40.40
C GLU A 96 2.78 -15.48 -41.01
N GLY A 97 2.00 -16.29 -41.73
CA GLY A 97 2.48 -17.49 -42.43
C GLY A 97 1.56 -18.71 -42.37
N VAL A 98 0.46 -18.66 -41.61
CA VAL A 98 -0.53 -19.74 -41.58
C VAL A 98 -1.68 -19.39 -42.55
N PRO A 99 -1.84 -20.10 -43.69
CA PRO A 99 -2.98 -19.88 -44.56
C PRO A 99 -4.26 -20.27 -43.81
N ASP A 100 -5.30 -19.44 -43.96
CA ASP A 100 -6.67 -19.64 -43.46
C ASP A 100 -7.03 -21.13 -43.33
N LYS A 101 -6.93 -21.66 -42.10
CA LYS A 101 -7.50 -22.95 -41.75
C LYS A 101 -8.29 -22.77 -40.46
N ALA A 102 -9.60 -22.63 -40.67
CA ALA A 102 -10.63 -22.47 -39.66
C ALA A 102 -10.79 -23.63 -38.65
N ASP A 103 -9.79 -24.52 -38.50
CA ASP A 103 -9.90 -25.75 -37.68
C ASP A 103 -8.79 -25.95 -36.64
N HIS A 104 -7.88 -24.99 -36.45
CA HIS A 104 -6.88 -25.08 -35.38
C HIS A 104 -6.85 -23.80 -34.56
N PRO A 105 -7.47 -23.77 -33.36
CA PRO A 105 -7.07 -22.81 -32.34
C PRO A 105 -5.60 -23.08 -32.06
N GLN A 106 -4.75 -22.14 -32.45
CA GLN A 106 -3.31 -22.19 -32.23
C GLN A 106 -3.08 -22.44 -30.72
N PRO A 107 -2.33 -23.48 -30.30
CA PRO A 107 -2.23 -23.92 -28.89
C PRO A 107 -1.87 -22.78 -27.92
N LEU A 108 -1.03 -21.85 -28.38
CA LEU A 108 -0.59 -20.69 -27.63
C LEU A 108 -1.73 -19.70 -27.33
N ALA A 109 -2.67 -19.50 -28.27
CA ALA A 109 -3.80 -18.61 -28.06
C ALA A 109 -4.76 -19.17 -27.00
N SER A 110 -5.00 -20.48 -27.03
CA SER A 110 -5.82 -21.15 -26.00
C SER A 110 -5.15 -21.17 -24.63
N GLU A 111 -3.82 -21.34 -24.56
CA GLU A 111 -3.05 -21.23 -23.32
C GLU A 111 -3.10 -19.79 -22.76
N ILE A 112 -2.90 -18.77 -23.59
CA ILE A 112 -2.99 -17.36 -23.18
C ILE A 112 -4.39 -17.02 -22.66
N ILE A 113 -5.45 -17.47 -23.34
CA ILE A 113 -6.84 -17.22 -22.91
C ILE A 113 -7.13 -17.91 -21.57
N ALA A 114 -6.69 -19.17 -21.39
CA ALA A 114 -6.87 -19.89 -20.14
C ALA A 114 -6.08 -19.24 -18.98
N GLU A 115 -4.85 -18.79 -19.23
CA GLU A 115 -4.04 -18.06 -18.25
C GLU A 115 -4.66 -16.71 -17.88
N GLN A 116 -5.16 -15.95 -18.86
CA GLN A 116 -5.87 -14.69 -18.61
C GLN A 116 -7.16 -14.90 -17.80
N ALA A 117 -7.92 -15.96 -18.09
CA ALA A 117 -9.11 -16.29 -17.34
C ALA A 117 -8.78 -16.64 -15.88
N ALA A 118 -7.70 -17.38 -15.64
CA ALA A 118 -7.24 -17.70 -14.28
C ALA A 118 -6.77 -16.45 -13.51
N GLU A 119 -6.01 -15.57 -14.15
CA GLU A 119 -5.56 -14.31 -13.53
C GLU A 119 -6.75 -13.38 -13.23
N ILE A 120 -7.76 -13.32 -14.10
CA ILE A 120 -9.00 -12.57 -13.84
C ILE A 120 -9.70 -13.10 -12.59
N GLU A 121 -9.84 -14.42 -12.43
CA GLU A 121 -10.47 -15.00 -11.23
C GLU A 121 -9.67 -14.73 -9.96
N LYS A 122 -8.34 -14.80 -10.02
CA LYS A 122 -7.46 -14.42 -8.90
C LYS A 122 -7.62 -12.94 -8.54
N LEU A 123 -7.61 -12.03 -9.52
CA LEU A 123 -7.78 -10.59 -9.29
C LEU A 123 -9.16 -10.27 -8.69
N LYS A 124 -10.21 -10.98 -9.10
CA LYS A 124 -11.54 -10.85 -8.48
C LYS A 124 -11.51 -11.23 -7.00
N ALA A 125 -10.84 -12.32 -6.65
CA ALA A 125 -10.72 -12.76 -5.26
C ALA A 125 -9.92 -11.76 -4.41
N GLU A 126 -8.79 -11.25 -4.91
CA GLU A 126 -8.01 -10.22 -4.22
C GLU A 126 -8.80 -8.91 -4.05
N LEU A 127 -9.60 -8.52 -5.05
CA LEU A 127 -10.44 -7.33 -4.97
C LEU A 127 -11.54 -7.49 -3.92
N GLN A 128 -12.16 -8.67 -3.83
CA GLN A 128 -13.15 -8.98 -2.81
C GLN A 128 -12.54 -8.90 -1.40
N ASP A 129 -11.38 -9.52 -1.17
CA ASP A 129 -10.68 -9.48 0.13
C ASP A 129 -10.32 -8.03 0.54
N LYS A 130 -9.80 -7.23 -0.40
CA LYS A 130 -9.52 -5.82 -0.14
C LYS A 130 -10.78 -5.02 0.18
N GLN A 131 -11.91 -5.31 -0.46
CA GLN A 131 -13.18 -4.65 -0.17
C GLN A 131 -13.68 -5.00 1.22
N GLU A 132 -13.62 -6.28 1.61
CA GLU A 132 -13.98 -6.72 2.97
C GLU A 132 -13.12 -6.05 4.04
N ASN A 133 -11.80 -5.95 3.79
CA ASN A 133 -10.88 -5.24 4.68
C ASN A 133 -11.20 -3.74 4.78
N LEU A 134 -11.55 -3.09 3.66
CA LEU A 134 -11.93 -1.68 3.62
C LEU A 134 -13.22 -1.43 4.41
N ASP A 135 -14.20 -2.32 4.29
CA ASP A 135 -15.46 -2.24 5.05
C ASP A 135 -15.22 -2.39 6.57
N ILE A 136 -14.31 -3.31 6.97
CA ILE A 136 -13.88 -3.44 8.38
C ILE A 136 -13.20 -2.16 8.86
N CYS A 137 -12.27 -1.60 8.07
CA CYS A 137 -11.58 -0.36 8.41
C CYS A 137 -12.56 0.81 8.55
N ALA A 138 -13.55 0.94 7.66
CA ALA A 138 -14.59 1.96 7.75
C ALA A 138 -15.40 1.82 9.05
N GLY A 139 -15.86 0.61 9.38
CA GLY A 139 -16.58 0.35 10.63
C GLY A 139 -15.74 0.56 11.90
N LEU A 140 -14.43 0.37 11.84
CA LEU A 140 -13.52 0.73 12.93
C LEU A 140 -13.33 2.25 13.04
N ALA A 141 -13.15 2.95 11.93
CA ALA A 141 -12.99 4.40 11.90
C ALA A 141 -14.20 5.11 12.55
N ASP A 142 -15.42 4.70 12.21
CA ASP A 142 -16.64 5.22 12.82
C ASP A 142 -16.63 5.05 14.36
N ARG A 143 -16.28 3.86 14.85
CA ARG A 143 -16.19 3.57 16.29
C ARG A 143 -15.13 4.43 16.99
N TYR A 144 -13.96 4.64 16.37
CA TYR A 144 -12.93 5.51 16.91
C TYR A 144 -13.36 6.97 16.93
N MET A 145 -14.04 7.46 15.89
CA MET A 145 -14.60 8.82 15.87
C MET A 145 -15.63 9.04 16.98
N TYR A 146 -16.52 8.06 17.21
CA TYR A 146 -17.47 8.11 18.33
C TYR A 146 -16.74 8.16 19.69
N ARG A 147 -15.73 7.32 19.90
CA ARG A 147 -14.92 7.34 21.14
C ARG A 147 -14.20 8.67 21.33
N GLN A 148 -13.61 9.23 20.28
CA GLN A 148 -12.93 10.52 20.34
C GLN A 148 -13.90 11.65 20.73
N ARG A 149 -15.10 11.69 20.14
CA ARG A 149 -16.14 12.68 20.49
C ARG A 149 -16.53 12.61 21.97
N ILE A 150 -16.64 11.40 22.53
CA ILE A 150 -16.94 11.23 23.97
C ILE A 150 -15.82 11.83 24.83
N VAL A 151 -14.56 11.58 24.48
CA VAL A 151 -13.39 12.15 25.19
C VAL A 151 -13.40 13.67 25.09
N GLU A 152 -13.60 14.23 23.90
CA GLU A 152 -13.66 15.68 23.68
C GLU A 152 -14.79 16.35 24.48
N CYS A 153 -15.98 15.74 24.53
CA CYS A 153 -17.09 16.21 25.35
C CYS A 153 -16.75 16.16 26.85
N THR A 154 -16.12 15.07 27.30
CA THR A 154 -15.74 14.88 28.72
C THR A 154 -14.71 15.92 29.17
N LEU A 155 -13.73 16.25 28.31
CA LEU A 155 -12.72 17.29 28.59
C LEU A 155 -13.33 18.71 28.72
N LYS A 156 -14.49 18.95 28.11
CA LYS A 156 -15.20 20.24 28.23
C LYS A 156 -16.05 20.34 29.49
N LEU A 157 -16.30 19.23 30.19
CA LEU A 157 -17.01 19.24 31.48
C LEU A 157 -16.08 19.84 32.55
N LYS A 158 -16.55 20.91 33.20
CA LYS A 158 -15.84 21.56 34.32
C LYS A 158 -16.38 21.14 35.70
N ASP A 159 -17.47 20.36 35.72
CA ASP A 159 -18.14 19.91 36.93
C ASP A 159 -17.63 18.50 37.32
N GLU A 160 -17.07 18.40 38.52
CA GLU A 160 -16.46 17.18 39.05
C GLU A 160 -17.46 16.04 39.27
N LYS A 161 -18.71 16.34 39.64
CA LYS A 161 -19.75 15.32 39.82
C LYS A 161 -20.17 14.74 38.48
N LEU A 162 -20.32 15.58 37.46
CA LEU A 162 -20.65 15.13 36.10
C LEU A 162 -19.51 14.30 35.48
N LEU A 163 -18.25 14.67 35.73
CA LEU A 163 -17.07 13.88 35.33
C LEU A 163 -17.06 12.50 35.99
N LYS A 164 -17.34 12.40 37.30
CA LYS A 164 -17.44 11.12 38.01
C LYS A 164 -18.57 10.25 37.48
N CYS A 165 -19.72 10.83 37.17
CA CYS A 165 -20.85 10.11 36.55
C CYS A 165 -20.48 9.58 35.15
N ALA A 166 -19.87 10.42 34.30
CA ALA A 166 -19.44 10.03 32.97
C ALA A 166 -18.39 8.91 33.00
N TYR A 167 -17.40 9.02 33.89
CA TYR A 167 -16.39 7.98 34.11
C TYR A 167 -17.01 6.65 34.55
N THR A 168 -17.93 6.69 35.52
CA THR A 168 -18.60 5.48 36.02
C THR A 168 -19.45 4.81 34.93
N TYR A 169 -20.14 5.61 34.10
CA TYR A 169 -20.91 5.10 32.97
C TYR A 169 -20.02 4.47 31.89
N MET A 170 -18.94 5.15 31.49
CA MET A 170 -17.98 4.61 30.52
C MET A 170 -17.29 3.35 31.02
N LYS A 171 -16.92 3.31 32.30
CA LYS A 171 -16.31 2.14 32.94
C LYS A 171 -17.22 0.90 32.86
N LYS A 172 -18.53 1.08 33.13
CA LYS A 172 -19.52 0.00 32.98
C LYS A 172 -19.66 -0.49 31.54
N LEU A 173 -19.57 0.40 30.56
CA LEU A 173 -19.61 0.02 29.14
C LEU A 173 -18.35 -0.76 28.70
N THR A 174 -17.21 -0.56 29.37
CA THR A 174 -15.98 -1.30 29.09
C THR A 174 -15.84 -2.61 29.86
N GLU A 175 -16.56 -2.75 30.98
CA GLU A 175 -16.55 -3.94 31.85
C GLU A 175 -17.75 -4.88 31.58
N GLY A 176 -18.65 -4.53 30.66
CA GLY A 176 -19.85 -5.29 30.32
C GLY A 176 -19.90 -5.68 28.85
N GLU A 177 -19.18 -6.74 28.49
CA GLU A 177 -19.53 -7.70 27.43
C GLU A 177 -19.26 -9.11 27.99
N GLU A 178 -20.25 -9.66 28.69
CA GLU A 178 -20.55 -11.11 28.74
C GLU A 178 -21.96 -11.32 28.18
#